data_AF-A0AA38PMP1-F1
#
_entry.id   AF-A0AA38PMP1-F1
#
_cell.length_a   1.000
_cell.length_b   1.000
_cell.length_c   1.000
_cell.angle_alpha   90.00
_cell.angle_beta   90.00
_cell.angle_gamma   90.00
#
_symmetry.space_group_name_H-M   'P 1'
#
loop_
_entity.id
_entity.type
_entity.pdbx_description
1 polymer ?
#
loop_
_entity_poly.entity_id
_entity_poly.type
_entity_poly.pdbx_seq_one_letter_code
_entity_poly.pdbx_strand_id
1 'polypeptide(L)'
;MYYLLAAWLILHTGVSRSTANTVLKALHLIIATALELLYAALQKSGFKIVRPTTSIAVPLDLRTVYSKLNLEPDIQRLFCCPTCFKVYPAGTTLEKCNYKRTPRAHPCNTALWTYRYTKKGNKFQIPKCLYTTTSFKSWLQCFLSWSSMVKVNLAQLMLHTLLQQVGCQTTVCTPKQ
;
A
#
# COMPACT_ATOMS: atom_id res chain seq x y z
N MET A 1 -3.87 -8.33 -19.93
CA MET A 1 -3.45 -9.72 -19.61
C MET A 1 -2.27 -9.79 -18.66
N TYR A 2 -1.15 -9.09 -18.89
CA TYR A 2 0.06 -9.19 -18.04
C TYR A 2 -0.13 -8.73 -16.57
N TYR A 3 -1.04 -7.79 -16.29
CA TYR A 3 -1.36 -7.35 -14.92
C TYR A 3 -1.93 -8.49 -14.07
N LEU A 4 -2.72 -9.38 -14.68
CA LEU A 4 -3.31 -10.53 -13.99
C LEU A 4 -2.25 -11.59 -13.67
N LEU A 5 -1.30 -11.79 -14.59
CA LEU A 5 -0.19 -12.73 -14.40
C LEU A 5 0.78 -12.24 -13.31
N ALA A 6 1.07 -10.93 -13.30
CA ALA A 6 1.80 -10.30 -12.22
C ALA A 6 1.06 -10.43 -10.89
N ALA A 7 -0.22 -10.02 -10.84
CA ALA A 7 -1.07 -10.14 -9.66
C ALA A 7 -1.12 -11.57 -9.12
N TRP A 8 -1.29 -12.56 -10.01
CA TRP A 8 -1.31 -13.98 -9.66
C TRP A 8 0.02 -14.43 -9.05
N LEU A 9 1.15 -14.10 -9.68
CA LEU A 9 2.48 -14.42 -9.13
C LEU A 9 2.67 -13.84 -7.73
N ILE A 10 2.27 -12.59 -7.49
CA ILE A 10 2.47 -11.91 -6.21
C ILE A 10 1.55 -12.48 -5.12
N LEU A 11 0.27 -12.70 -5.46
CA LEU A 11 -0.74 -13.19 -4.51
C LEU A 11 -0.51 -14.65 -4.15
N HIS A 12 -0.06 -15.48 -5.09
CA HIS A 12 0.07 -16.92 -4.89
C HIS A 12 1.41 -17.34 -4.24
N THR A 13 2.47 -16.53 -4.40
CA THR A 13 3.79 -16.89 -3.88
C THR A 13 4.08 -16.26 -2.50
N GLY A 14 3.24 -15.33 -2.03
CA GLY A 14 3.47 -14.61 -0.77
C GLY A 14 4.78 -13.81 -0.76
N VAL A 15 5.35 -13.55 -1.94
CA VAL A 15 6.69 -12.99 -2.11
C VAL A 15 6.69 -11.51 -1.77
N SER A 16 7.77 -11.07 -1.10
CA SER A 16 7.95 -9.66 -0.74
C SER A 16 7.90 -8.74 -1.97
N ARG A 17 7.43 -7.51 -1.79
CA ARG A 17 7.29 -6.53 -2.89
C ARG A 17 8.61 -6.25 -3.63
N SER A 18 9.74 -6.25 -2.91
CA SER A 18 11.06 -6.05 -3.53
C SER A 18 11.41 -7.21 -4.46
N THR A 19 11.22 -8.45 -4.01
CA THR A 19 11.54 -9.64 -4.79
C THR A 19 10.63 -9.77 -6.01
N ALA A 20 9.33 -9.51 -5.88
CA ALA A 20 8.41 -9.56 -7.01
C ALA A 20 8.70 -8.48 -8.06
N ASN A 21 9.13 -7.27 -7.64
CA ASN A 21 9.61 -6.24 -8.58
C ASN A 21 10.87 -6.71 -9.33
N THR A 22 11.80 -7.38 -8.66
CA THR A 22 13.00 -7.95 -9.31
C THR A 22 12.62 -9.02 -10.34
N VAL A 23 11.69 -9.90 -10.02
CA VAL A 23 11.20 -10.95 -10.93
C VAL A 23 10.50 -10.34 -12.15
N LEU A 24 9.65 -9.33 -11.96
CA LEU A 24 8.99 -8.64 -13.08
C LEU A 24 9.99 -7.95 -14.01
N LYS A 25 11.03 -7.32 -13.45
CA LYS A 25 12.13 -6.72 -14.24
C LYS A 25 12.90 -7.77 -15.03
N ALA A 26 13.21 -8.91 -14.41
CA ALA A 26 13.89 -10.01 -15.08
C ALA A 26 13.05 -10.58 -16.23
N LEU A 27 11.76 -10.83 -16.00
CA LEU A 27 10.83 -11.28 -17.03
C LEU A 27 10.71 -10.29 -18.19
N HIS A 28 10.59 -8.99 -17.89
CA HIS A 28 10.55 -7.96 -18.92
C HIS A 28 11.82 -7.98 -19.78
N LEU A 29 12.99 -8.13 -19.15
CA LEU A 29 14.26 -8.18 -19.84
C LEU A 29 14.36 -9.43 -20.74
N ILE A 30 13.97 -10.60 -20.24
CA ILE A 30 13.97 -11.86 -21.01
C ILE A 30 13.05 -11.77 -22.23
N ILE A 31 11.85 -11.22 -22.06
CA ILE A 31 10.87 -11.09 -23.16
C ILE A 31 11.39 -10.08 -24.21
N ALA A 32 11.94 -8.94 -23.76
CA ALA A 32 12.48 -7.93 -24.65
C ALA A 32 13.68 -8.46 -25.46
N THR A 33 14.61 -9.18 -24.83
CA THR A 33 15.77 -9.75 -25.53
C THR A 33 15.37 -10.87 -26.49
N ALA A 34 14.42 -11.72 -26.11
CA ALA A 34 13.90 -12.76 -27.00
C ALA A 34 13.24 -12.17 -28.25
N LEU A 35 12.45 -11.10 -28.10
CA LEU A 35 11.82 -10.40 -29.22
C LEU A 35 12.84 -9.73 -30.15
N GLU A 36 13.87 -9.08 -29.60
CA GLU A 36 14.94 -8.47 -30.40
C GLU A 36 15.75 -9.53 -31.17
N LEU A 37 16.05 -10.67 -30.55
CA LEU A 37 16.73 -11.79 -31.21
C LEU A 37 15.89 -12.39 -32.35
N LEU A 38 14.59 -12.60 -32.10
CA LEU A 38 13.66 -13.10 -33.11
C LEU A 38 13.56 -12.12 -34.29
N TYR A 39 13.46 -10.82 -34.01
CA TYR A 39 13.43 -9.78 -35.03
C TYR A 39 14.72 -9.74 -35.85
N ALA A 40 15.88 -9.83 -35.21
CA ALA A 40 17.17 -9.88 -35.89
C ALA A 40 17.30 -11.13 -36.79
N ALA A 41 16.79 -12.28 -36.34
CA ALA A 41 16.77 -13.50 -37.15
C ALA A 41 15.84 -13.36 -38.37
N LEU A 42 14.67 -12.76 -38.20
CA LEU A 42 13.69 -12.55 -39.28
C LEU A 42 14.19 -11.54 -40.33
N GLN A 43 14.88 -10.48 -39.92
CA GLN A 43 15.54 -9.57 -40.86
C GLN A 43 16.60 -10.27 -41.69
N LYS A 44 17.43 -11.13 -41.06
CA LYS A 44 18.43 -11.92 -41.78
C LYS A 44 17.81 -12.87 -42.81
N SER A 45 16.60 -13.35 -42.58
CA SER A 45 15.84 -14.17 -43.54
C SER A 45 15.17 -13.39 -44.68
N GLY A 46 15.39 -12.07 -44.79
CA GLY A 46 14.94 -11.26 -45.93
C GLY A 46 13.58 -10.58 -45.76
N PHE A 47 12.94 -10.70 -44.59
CA PHE A 47 11.69 -9.99 -44.31
C PHE A 47 11.98 -8.55 -43.86
N LYS A 48 11.47 -7.56 -44.63
CA LYS A 48 11.48 -6.14 -44.23
C LYS A 48 10.36 -5.88 -43.22
N ILE A 49 10.61 -6.22 -41.97
CA ILE A 49 9.71 -5.90 -40.85
C ILE A 49 10.19 -4.57 -40.24
N VAL A 50 9.27 -3.68 -39.88
CA VAL A 50 9.58 -2.46 -39.12
C VAL A 50 9.92 -2.85 -37.69
N ARG A 51 10.98 -2.27 -37.12
CA ARG A 51 11.40 -2.56 -35.74
C ARG A 51 10.21 -2.35 -34.81
N PRO A 52 9.78 -3.38 -34.07
CA PRO A 52 8.77 -3.16 -33.07
C PRO A 52 9.37 -2.26 -32.00
N THR A 53 9.00 -0.98 -32.00
CA THR A 53 9.12 -0.11 -30.82
C THR A 53 8.09 -0.57 -29.80
N THR A 54 8.17 -1.84 -29.39
CA THR A 54 7.27 -2.39 -28.39
C THR A 54 7.78 -1.90 -27.06
N SER A 55 7.26 -0.75 -26.65
CA SER A 55 6.95 -0.50 -25.25
C SER A 55 6.02 -1.62 -24.80
N ILE A 56 6.60 -2.78 -24.44
CA ILE A 56 5.84 -3.85 -23.83
C ILE A 56 5.37 -3.26 -22.51
N ALA A 57 4.07 -3.06 -22.37
CA ALA A 57 3.50 -2.34 -21.25
C ALA A 57 3.58 -3.12 -19.91
N VAL A 58 4.57 -4.01 -19.73
CA VAL A 58 4.82 -4.71 -18.47
C VAL A 58 5.07 -3.66 -17.39
N PRO A 59 4.34 -3.71 -16.27
CA PRO A 59 4.47 -2.73 -15.22
C PRO A 59 5.76 -3.07 -14.48
N LEU A 60 6.73 -2.16 -14.56
CA LEU A 60 7.98 -2.30 -13.82
C LEU A 60 7.79 -2.17 -12.30
N ASP A 61 6.63 -1.66 -11.86
CA ASP A 61 6.29 -1.49 -10.46
C ASP A 61 4.95 -2.17 -10.14
N LEU A 62 4.99 -3.00 -9.10
CA LEU A 62 3.84 -3.60 -8.44
C LEU A 62 2.79 -2.59 -8.00
N ARG A 63 3.20 -1.37 -7.60
CA ARG A 63 2.26 -0.31 -7.24
C ARG A 63 1.31 0.01 -8.40
N THR A 64 1.81 -0.03 -9.62
CA THR A 64 1.03 0.17 -10.83
C THR A 64 0.03 -0.96 -11.05
N VAL A 65 0.38 -2.19 -10.63
CA VAL A 65 -0.51 -3.36 -10.65
C VAL A 65 -1.61 -3.20 -9.59
N TYR A 66 -1.24 -2.87 -8.35
CA TYR A 66 -2.20 -2.66 -7.24
C TYR A 66 -3.16 -1.50 -7.51
N SER A 67 -2.65 -0.37 -8.03
CA SER A 67 -3.46 0.79 -8.40
C SER A 67 -4.41 0.47 -9.55
N LYS A 68 -3.95 -0.19 -10.63
CA LYS A 68 -4.82 -0.55 -11.76
C LYS A 68 -5.87 -1.61 -11.41
N LEU A 69 -5.58 -2.47 -10.44
CA LEU A 69 -6.50 -3.51 -9.97
C LEU A 69 -7.35 -3.06 -8.76
N ASN A 70 -7.22 -1.81 -8.31
CA ASN A 70 -7.89 -1.28 -7.10
C ASN A 70 -7.72 -2.19 -5.87
N LEU A 71 -6.53 -2.77 -5.73
CA LEU A 71 -6.16 -3.66 -4.64
C LEU A 71 -5.52 -2.91 -3.46
N GLU A 72 -5.28 -1.61 -3.61
CA GLU A 72 -4.73 -0.76 -2.55
C GLU A 72 -5.90 -0.27 -1.67
N PRO A 73 -5.93 -0.60 -0.36
CA PRO A 73 -6.99 -0.12 0.51
C PRO A 73 -6.90 1.40 0.64
N ASP A 74 -8.05 2.07 0.71
CA ASP A 74 -8.10 3.50 0.99
C ASP A 74 -7.62 3.77 2.42
N ILE A 75 -6.42 4.34 2.53
CA ILE A 75 -5.77 4.66 3.80
C ILE A 75 -6.11 6.10 4.16
N GLN A 76 -6.95 6.27 5.18
CA GLN A 76 -7.33 7.57 5.71
C GLN A 76 -6.48 7.89 6.94
N ARG A 77 -5.82 9.04 6.91
CA ARG A 77 -5.05 9.55 8.04
C ARG A 77 -5.90 10.52 8.84
N LEU A 78 -6.28 10.09 10.02
CA LEU A 78 -7.06 10.85 10.97
C LEU A 78 -6.15 11.50 12.00
N PHE A 79 -6.41 12.78 12.27
CA PHE A 79 -5.73 13.52 13.31
C PHE A 79 -6.55 13.44 14.60
N CYS A 80 -5.92 13.12 15.74
CA CYS A 80 -6.63 13.00 17.01
C CYS A 80 -5.86 13.53 18.22
N CYS A 81 -6.58 13.73 19.32
CA CYS A 81 -5.98 14.11 20.59
C CYS A 81 -5.34 12.89 21.28
N PRO A 82 -4.08 12.96 21.74
CA PRO A 82 -3.39 11.81 22.35
C PRO A 82 -3.95 11.40 23.73
N THR A 83 -4.74 12.24 24.39
CA THR A 83 -5.26 11.99 25.75
C THR A 83 -6.72 11.54 25.75
N CYS A 84 -7.57 12.20 24.96
CA CYS A 84 -9.01 11.88 24.92
C CYS A 84 -9.46 11.20 23.62
N PHE A 85 -8.56 10.98 22.67
CA PHE A 85 -8.83 10.32 21.38
C PHE A 85 -9.91 10.97 20.52
N LYS A 86 -10.32 12.21 20.81
CA LYS A 86 -11.20 12.97 19.91
C LYS A 86 -10.52 13.14 18.56
N VAL A 87 -11.22 12.73 17.50
CA VAL A 87 -10.81 12.87 16.11
C VAL A 87 -11.19 14.25 15.60
N TYR A 88 -10.32 14.83 14.77
CA TYR A 88 -10.49 16.14 14.14
C TYR A 88 -10.39 16.01 12.62
N PRO A 89 -11.14 16.83 11.86
CA PRO A 89 -11.07 16.83 10.40
C PRO A 89 -9.71 17.34 9.90
N ALA A 90 -9.32 16.90 8.70
CA ALA A 90 -8.15 17.40 8.00
C ALA A 90 -8.31 18.91 7.74
N GLY A 91 -7.33 19.72 8.17
CA GLY A 91 -7.39 21.20 8.08
C GLY A 91 -7.77 21.92 9.37
N THR A 92 -7.95 21.20 10.48
CA THR A 92 -8.17 21.83 11.78
C THR A 92 -6.97 22.70 12.18
N THR A 93 -7.22 23.98 12.48
CA THR A 93 -6.19 24.95 12.92
C THR A 93 -6.04 25.02 14.45
N LEU A 94 -6.78 24.20 15.19
CA LEU A 94 -6.73 24.19 16.66
C LEU A 94 -5.37 23.71 17.16
N GLU A 95 -4.73 24.53 18.00
CA GLU A 95 -3.48 24.16 18.65
C GLU A 95 -3.68 23.23 19.86
N LYS A 96 -4.85 23.32 20.51
CA LYS A 96 -5.20 22.59 21.73
C LYS A 96 -6.55 21.90 21.58
N CYS A 97 -6.70 20.78 22.27
CA CYS A 97 -7.93 19.99 22.26
C CYS A 97 -9.07 20.72 22.98
N ASN A 98 -10.21 20.88 22.30
CA ASN A 98 -11.40 21.53 22.85
C ASN A 98 -12.44 20.52 23.38
N TYR A 99 -12.12 19.22 23.42
CA TYR A 99 -13.06 18.19 23.85
C TYR A 99 -13.48 18.38 25.30
N LYS A 100 -14.78 18.26 25.55
CA LYS A 100 -15.38 18.17 26.88
C LYS A 100 -16.18 16.88 26.97
N ARG A 101 -15.95 16.08 28.01
CA ARG A 101 -16.70 14.82 28.24
C ARG A 101 -18.17 15.07 28.54
N THR A 102 -18.47 16.16 29.24
CA THR A 102 -19.83 16.66 29.49
C THR A 102 -19.82 18.19 29.33
N PRO A 103 -20.98 18.85 29.08
CA PRO A 103 -21.02 20.31 28.88
C PRO A 103 -20.40 21.12 30.04
N ARG A 104 -20.50 20.59 31.27
CA ARG A 104 -19.98 21.20 32.51
C ARG A 104 -18.51 20.86 32.79
N ALA A 105 -17.94 19.85 32.13
CA ALA A 105 -16.56 19.44 32.37
C ALA A 105 -15.56 20.44 31.77
N HIS A 106 -14.36 20.48 32.37
CA HIS A 106 -13.24 21.22 31.80
C HIS A 106 -12.81 20.64 30.45
N PRO A 107 -12.40 21.51 29.49
CA PRO A 107 -11.88 21.06 28.22
C PRO A 107 -10.52 20.37 28.41
N CYS A 108 -10.25 19.38 27.57
CA CYS A 108 -9.04 18.57 27.60
C CYS A 108 -7.75 19.40 27.49
N ASN A 109 -7.74 20.48 26.70
CA ASN A 109 -6.65 21.45 26.52
C ASN A 109 -5.27 20.88 26.16
N THR A 110 -5.19 19.59 25.84
CA THR A 110 -3.94 18.94 25.44
C THR A 110 -3.47 19.51 24.11
N ALA A 111 -2.18 19.88 24.03
CA ALA A 111 -1.57 20.38 22.80
C ALA A 111 -1.63 19.30 21.70
N LEU A 112 -2.16 19.70 20.56
CA LEU A 112 -2.45 18.86 19.41
C LEU A 112 -1.25 18.72 18.46
N TRP A 113 -0.36 19.69 18.49
CA TRP A 113 0.81 19.77 17.62
C TRP A 113 2.11 19.70 18.42
N THR A 114 3.17 19.27 17.76
CA THR A 114 4.54 19.31 18.25
C THR A 114 5.47 19.69 17.10
N TYR A 115 6.71 20.04 17.42
CA TYR A 115 7.70 20.35 16.41
C TYR A 115 8.72 19.23 16.29
N ARG A 116 9.12 18.92 15.05
CA ARG A 116 10.17 17.96 14.74
C ARG A 116 11.26 18.64 13.92
N TYR A 117 12.50 18.36 14.28
CA TYR A 117 13.67 18.77 13.50
C TYR A 117 13.94 17.74 12.41
N THR A 118 14.21 18.22 11.21
CA THR A 118 14.72 17.40 10.11
C THR A 118 16.24 17.30 10.19
N LYS A 119 16.82 16.31 9.51
CA LYS A 119 18.28 16.13 9.41
C LYS A 119 19.01 17.38 8.89
N LYS A 120 18.30 18.27 8.18
CA LYS A 120 18.79 19.55 7.65
C LYS A 120 18.60 20.73 8.62
N GLY A 121 18.20 20.49 9.87
CA GLY A 121 18.01 21.53 10.89
C GLY A 121 16.66 22.26 10.84
N ASN A 122 15.89 22.12 9.77
CA ASN A 122 14.60 22.79 9.64
C ASN A 122 13.57 22.21 10.62
N LYS A 123 12.86 23.10 11.31
CA LYS A 123 11.80 22.79 12.28
C LYS A 123 10.43 22.80 11.59
N PHE A 124 9.70 21.69 11.68
CA PHE A 124 8.36 21.58 11.10
C PHE A 124 7.34 21.19 12.16
N GLN A 125 6.15 21.78 12.07
CA GLN A 125 5.03 21.45 12.93
C GLN A 125 4.37 20.16 12.43
N ILE A 126 4.16 19.22 13.34
CA ILE A 126 3.52 17.94 13.06
C ILE A 126 2.43 17.66 14.10
N PRO A 127 1.36 16.96 13.74
CA PRO A 127 0.38 16.51 14.73
C PRO A 127 1.02 15.55 15.73
N LYS A 128 0.65 15.64 17.01
CA LYS A 128 1.15 14.74 18.06
C LYS A 128 0.68 13.30 17.89
N CYS A 129 -0.56 13.13 17.43
CA CYS A 129 -1.15 11.82 17.21
C CYS A 129 -1.83 11.78 15.85
N LEU A 130 -1.37 10.86 15.01
CA LEU A 130 -1.93 10.58 13.71
C LEU A 130 -2.32 9.11 13.70
N TYR A 131 -3.60 8.85 13.54
CA TYR A 131 -4.15 7.51 13.44
C TYR A 131 -4.39 7.18 11.97
N THR A 132 -3.87 6.04 11.54
CA THR A 132 -4.08 5.57 10.18
C THR A 132 -5.18 4.52 10.23
N THR A 133 -6.30 4.80 9.55
CA THR A 133 -7.42 3.86 9.45
C THR A 133 -7.69 3.52 8.00
N THR A 134 -8.27 2.36 7.77
CA THR A 134 -8.82 1.97 6.47
C THR A 134 -10.32 1.85 6.63
N SER A 135 -11.08 2.37 5.66
CA SER A 135 -12.53 2.20 5.71
C SER A 135 -12.86 0.70 5.63
N PHE A 136 -13.77 0.23 6.50
CA PHE A 136 -14.16 -1.18 6.48
C PHE A 136 -14.70 -1.60 5.11
N LYS A 137 -15.42 -0.70 4.43
CA LYS A 137 -15.93 -0.93 3.07
C LYS A 137 -14.80 -1.11 2.06
N SER A 138 -13.80 -0.22 2.06
CA SER A 138 -12.64 -0.31 1.16
C SER A 138 -11.82 -1.56 1.45
N TRP A 139 -11.61 -1.85 2.73
CA TRP A 139 -10.95 -3.08 3.16
C TRP A 139 -11.70 -4.34 2.72
N LEU A 140 -13.02 -4.38 2.93
CA LEU A 140 -13.87 -5.51 2.55
C LEU A 140 -13.93 -5.69 1.03
N GLN A 141 -13.99 -4.59 0.28
CA GLN A 141 -13.94 -4.63 -1.18
C GLN A 141 -12.62 -5.20 -1.70
N CYS A 142 -11.48 -4.77 -1.13
CA CYS A 142 -10.18 -5.38 -1.43
C CYS A 142 -10.12 -6.86 -1.03
N PHE A 143 -10.67 -7.20 0.14
CA PHE A 143 -10.69 -8.58 0.62
C PHE A 143 -11.54 -9.50 -0.28
N LEU A 144 -12.72 -9.04 -0.70
CA LEU A 144 -13.60 -9.80 -1.57
C LEU A 144 -13.07 -9.86 -3.01
N SER A 145 -12.43 -8.80 -3.52
CA SER A 145 -11.77 -8.86 -4.83
C SER A 145 -10.64 -9.90 -4.83
N TRP A 146 -9.92 -10.07 -3.73
CA TRP A 146 -8.99 -11.18 -3.54
C TRP A 146 -9.69 -12.54 -3.55
N SER A 147 -10.81 -12.70 -2.85
CA SER A 147 -11.55 -13.98 -2.82
C SER A 147 -11.98 -14.43 -4.22
N SER A 148 -12.35 -13.49 -5.09
CA SER A 148 -12.72 -13.77 -6.48
C SER A 148 -11.53 -14.25 -7.33
N MET A 149 -10.31 -13.83 -6.99
CA MET A 149 -9.06 -14.27 -7.64
C MET A 149 -8.51 -15.58 -7.05
N VAL A 150 -8.84 -15.92 -5.81
CA VAL A 150 -8.27 -17.06 -5.04
C VAL A 150 -9.19 -18.31 -5.02
N LYS A 151 -10.24 -18.35 -5.85
CA LYS A 151 -11.12 -19.54 -5.99
C LYS A 151 -10.43 -20.85 -6.43
N VAL A 152 -9.11 -20.87 -6.63
CA VAL A 152 -8.35 -22.07 -6.98
C VAL A 152 -7.92 -22.91 -5.77
N ASN A 153 -7.87 -22.41 -4.52
CA ASN A 153 -7.64 -23.30 -3.34
C ASN A 153 -7.88 -22.61 -1.98
N LEU A 154 -9.13 -22.20 -1.73
CA LEU A 154 -9.56 -21.55 -0.48
C LEU A 154 -9.29 -22.38 0.80
N ALA A 155 -9.16 -23.71 0.70
CA ALA A 155 -8.95 -24.57 1.86
C ALA A 155 -7.55 -24.40 2.51
N GLN A 156 -6.52 -24.06 1.73
CA GLN A 156 -5.14 -24.09 2.21
C GLN A 156 -4.67 -22.73 2.78
N LEU A 157 -5.23 -21.62 2.29
CA LEU A 157 -4.87 -20.28 2.75
C LEU A 157 -5.53 -19.88 4.07
N MET A 158 -6.74 -20.39 4.36
CA MET A 158 -7.45 -20.05 5.60
C MET A 158 -6.75 -20.63 6.85
N LEU A 159 -6.10 -21.79 6.73
CA LEU A 159 -5.35 -22.40 7.84
C LEU A 159 -4.10 -21.59 8.22
N HIS A 160 -3.42 -21.01 7.22
CA HIS A 160 -2.17 -20.26 7.43
C HIS A 160 -2.40 -18.82 7.90
N THR A 161 -3.51 -18.20 7.47
CA THR A 161 -3.82 -16.80 7.81
C THR A 161 -4.35 -16.67 9.23
N LEU A 162 -5.08 -17.67 9.74
CA LEU A 162 -5.54 -17.70 11.14
C LEU A 162 -4.38 -17.88 12.13
N LEU A 163 -3.30 -18.56 11.75
CA LEU A 163 -2.11 -18.70 12.60
C LEU A 163 -1.24 -17.43 12.65
N GLN A 164 -1.30 -16.55 11.63
CA GLN A 164 -0.53 -15.29 11.61
C GLN A 164 -1.25 -14.10 12.26
N GLN A 165 -2.59 -14.12 12.40
CA GLN A 165 -3.32 -13.03 13.05
C GLN A 165 -3.18 -12.99 14.59
N VAL A 166 -2.63 -14.04 15.21
CA VAL A 166 -2.26 -14.02 16.64
C VAL A 166 -0.97 -13.20 16.90
N GLY A 167 -0.25 -12.78 15.85
CA GLY A 167 0.99 -12.00 15.95
C GLY A 167 0.88 -10.52 15.58
N CYS A 168 -0.33 -9.96 15.43
CA CYS A 168 -0.50 -8.57 15.01
C CYS A 168 -0.19 -7.62 16.18
N GLN A 169 1.07 -7.17 16.23
CA GLN A 169 1.61 -6.21 17.17
C GLN A 169 0.66 -5.04 17.41
N THR A 170 0.01 -5.06 18.56
CA THR A 170 -0.45 -3.86 19.24
C THR A 170 0.79 -3.05 19.61
N THR A 171 1.18 -2.06 18.79
CA THR A 171 1.96 -0.93 19.32
C THR A 171 1.01 -0.09 20.16
N VAL A 172 0.74 -0.59 21.37
CA VAL A 172 0.16 0.16 22.47
C VAL A 172 1.11 1.32 22.73
N CYS A 173 0.65 2.55 22.53
CA CYS A 173 1.29 3.70 23.12
C CYS A 173 1.19 3.54 24.64
N THR A 174 2.24 3.01 25.26
CA THR A 174 2.35 2.98 26.72
C THR A 174 2.54 4.42 27.22
N PRO A 175 1.76 4.87 28.22
CA PRO A 175 2.08 6.09 28.92
C PRO A 175 3.32 5.84 29.76
N LYS A 176 4.38 6.65 29.57
CA LYS A 176 5.49 6.71 30.52
C LYS A 176 4.95 7.23 31.85
N GLN A 177 5.04 6.40 32.89
CA GLN A 177 4.99 6.82 34.29
C GLN A 177 6.19 7.71 34.62
#